data_AF-A0A1J3CI01-F1
#
_entry.id   AF-A0A1J3CI01-F1
#
_cell.length_a   1.000
_cell.length_b   1.000
_cell.length_c   1.000
_cell.angle_alpha   90.00
_cell.angle_beta   90.00
_cell.angle_gamma   90.00
#
_symmetry.space_group_name_H-M   'P 1'
#
loop_
_entity.id
_entity.type
_entity.pdbx_description
1 polymer ?
#
loop_
_entity_poly.entity_id
_entity_poly.type
_entity_poly.pdbx_seq_one_letter_code
_entity_poly.pdbx_strand_id
1 'polypeptide(L)'
;KGRQGDFYILVMDMLGPSLWDVWNSSGQSMSPNMVACIAVESISILEKLHMKGFVHGDVKPENFLLGQPGTADEKKLYLIDLGLASKWKDSHSGQHVEYDQRPDVFRGTIRYASVHAHLGRTGSRRDDLESLAYTLIFLLKGRLPWQGYQGDNKSFLVC
;
A
#
# COMPACT_ATOMS: atom_id res chain seq x y z
N LYS A 1 4.71 7.26 20.91
CA LYS A 1 5.92 6.40 20.92
C LYS A 1 6.37 6.25 22.37
N GLY A 2 6.35 5.04 22.90
CA GLY A 2 6.89 4.69 24.22
C GLY A 2 8.18 3.88 24.09
N ARG A 3 8.92 3.67 25.18
CA ARG A 3 10.08 2.79 25.24
C ARG A 3 9.97 1.88 26.45
N GLN A 4 10.18 0.58 26.28
CA GLN A 4 10.26 -0.39 27.37
C GLN A 4 11.57 -1.18 27.22
N GLY A 5 12.51 -0.94 28.13
CA GLY A 5 13.88 -1.44 27.98
C GLY A 5 14.49 -0.96 26.66
N ASP A 6 14.91 -1.92 25.84
CA ASP A 6 15.54 -1.69 24.53
C ASP A 6 14.55 -1.65 23.36
N PHE A 7 13.25 -1.78 23.62
CA PHE A 7 12.21 -1.80 22.58
C PHE A 7 11.48 -0.46 22.49
N TYR A 8 11.29 0.01 21.25
CA TYR A 8 10.34 1.08 20.94
C TYR A 8 8.93 0.50 20.80
N ILE A 9 7.97 1.09 21.49
CA ILE A 9 6.58 0.67 21.50
C ILE A 9 5.71 1.70 20.80
N LEU A 10 4.86 1.21 19.89
CA LEU A 10 3.80 1.96 19.25
C LEU A 10 2.47 1.29 19.60
N VAL A 11 1.60 2.03 20.32
CA VAL A 11 0.22 1.60 20.62
C VAL A 11 -0.69 2.29 19.62
N MET A 12 -1.57 1.52 18.99
CA MET A 12 -2.51 1.97 17.97
C MET A 12 -3.86 1.29 18.20
N ASP A 13 -4.91 1.82 17.58
CA ASP A 13 -6.23 1.18 17.60
C ASP A 13 -6.15 -0.21 16.98
N MET A 14 -6.77 -1.19 17.65
CA MET A 14 -6.92 -2.52 17.10
C MET A 14 -7.98 -2.47 15.99
N LEU A 15 -7.66 -3.01 14.82
CA LEU A 15 -8.55 -3.05 13.67
C LEU A 15 -9.02 -4.48 13.39
N GLY A 16 -9.91 -4.61 12.42
CA GLY A 16 -10.39 -5.90 11.91
C GLY A 16 -9.41 -6.53 10.90
N PRO A 17 -9.88 -7.52 10.13
CA PRO A 17 -9.05 -8.24 9.15
C PRO A 17 -8.57 -7.33 8.02
N SER A 18 -7.40 -7.68 7.45
CA SER A 18 -6.90 -7.03 6.23
C SER A 18 -7.68 -7.49 4.99
N LEU A 19 -7.57 -6.74 3.88
CA LEU A 19 -8.14 -7.20 2.61
C LEU A 19 -7.52 -8.52 2.13
N TRP A 20 -6.27 -8.80 2.50
CA TRP A 20 -5.64 -10.09 2.27
C TRP A 20 -6.34 -11.24 3.01
N ASP A 21 -6.68 -11.03 4.29
CA ASP A 21 -7.39 -12.03 5.10
C ASP A 21 -8.79 -12.27 4.55
N VAL A 22 -9.49 -11.19 4.20
CA VAL A 22 -10.84 -11.26 3.61
C VAL A 22 -10.78 -11.99 2.27
N TRP A 23 -9.81 -11.68 1.41
CA TRP A 23 -9.62 -12.34 0.11
C TRP A 23 -9.37 -13.85 0.27
N ASN A 24 -8.50 -14.26 1.21
CA ASN A 24 -8.23 -15.67 1.48
C ASN A 24 -9.45 -16.42 2.03
N SER A 25 -10.22 -15.79 2.92
CA SER A 25 -11.44 -16.38 3.46
C SER A 25 -12.58 -16.46 2.43
N SER A 26 -12.53 -15.66 1.37
CA SER A 26 -13.55 -15.58 0.31
C SER A 26 -13.27 -16.49 -0.89
N GLY A 27 -12.44 -17.54 -0.71
CA GLY A 27 -12.09 -18.43 -1.81
C GLY A 27 -11.19 -17.79 -2.87
N GLN A 28 -10.34 -16.84 -2.46
CA GLN A 28 -9.31 -16.22 -3.32
C GLN A 28 -9.88 -15.41 -4.49
N SER A 29 -11.07 -14.84 -4.32
CA SER A 29 -11.67 -13.90 -5.26
C SER A 29 -12.61 -12.94 -4.53
N MET A 30 -12.71 -11.71 -5.02
CA MET A 30 -13.73 -10.75 -4.60
C MET A 30 -14.62 -10.37 -5.78
N SER A 31 -15.90 -10.13 -5.50
CA SER A 31 -16.83 -9.67 -6.53
C SER A 31 -16.46 -8.28 -7.05
N PRO A 32 -16.79 -7.95 -8.32
CA PRO A 32 -16.54 -6.62 -8.89
C PRO A 32 -17.14 -5.48 -8.05
N ASN A 33 -18.33 -5.69 -7.49
CA ASN A 33 -18.99 -4.69 -6.64
C ASN A 33 -18.19 -4.42 -5.36
N MET A 34 -17.69 -5.47 -4.71
CA MET A 34 -16.87 -5.33 -3.50
C MET A 34 -15.57 -4.59 -3.80
N VAL A 35 -14.89 -4.95 -4.89
CA VAL A 35 -13.64 -4.28 -5.30
C VAL A 35 -13.89 -2.82 -5.69
N ALA A 36 -15.03 -2.51 -6.33
CA ALA A 36 -15.39 -1.12 -6.63
C ALA A 36 -15.59 -0.29 -5.35
N CYS A 37 -16.25 -0.83 -4.33
CA CYS A 37 -16.38 -0.16 -3.02
C CYS A 37 -15.01 0.07 -2.37
N ILE A 38 -14.15 -0.96 -2.36
CA ILE A 38 -12.78 -0.85 -1.85
C ILE A 38 -12.01 0.25 -2.59
N ALA A 39 -12.10 0.29 -3.93
CA ALA A 39 -11.40 1.28 -4.74
C ALA A 39 -11.78 2.72 -4.34
N VAL A 40 -13.08 2.99 -4.17
CA VAL A 40 -13.57 4.32 -3.77
C VAL A 40 -13.01 4.73 -2.40
N GLU A 41 -13.06 3.83 -1.41
CA GLU A 41 -12.54 4.13 -0.07
C GLU A 41 -11.01 4.28 -0.07
N SER A 42 -10.29 3.37 -0.73
CA SER A 42 -8.82 3.42 -0.84
C SER A 42 -8.34 4.71 -1.51
N ILE A 43 -9.00 5.17 -2.57
CA ILE A 43 -8.68 6.46 -3.23
C ILE A 43 -8.88 7.62 -2.26
N SER A 44 -9.99 7.64 -1.51
CA SER A 44 -10.24 8.70 -0.51
C SER A 44 -9.19 8.71 0.61
N ILE A 45 -8.74 7.53 1.05
CA ILE A 45 -7.71 7.41 2.08
C ILE A 45 -6.35 7.90 1.56
N LEU A 46 -5.95 7.48 0.36
CA LEU A 46 -4.71 7.91 -0.28
C LEU A 46 -4.73 9.42 -0.55
N GLU A 47 -5.84 9.98 -1.02
CA GLU A 47 -6.00 11.42 -1.22
C GLU A 47 -5.72 12.18 0.09
N LYS A 48 -6.30 11.74 1.22
CA LYS A 48 -6.06 12.36 2.53
C LYS A 48 -4.60 12.30 2.94
N LEU A 49 -3.93 11.16 2.74
CA LEU A 49 -2.49 11.00 3.00
C LEU A 49 -1.68 11.96 2.10
N HIS A 50 -2.02 12.01 0.82
CA HIS A 50 -1.35 12.86 -0.18
C HIS A 50 -1.52 14.34 0.14
N MET A 51 -2.69 14.77 0.61
CA MET A 51 -2.94 16.16 1.04
C MET A 51 -2.00 16.57 2.19
N LYS A 52 -1.66 15.63 3.09
CA LYS A 52 -0.68 15.84 4.17
C LYS A 52 0.78 15.87 3.69
N GLY A 53 1.03 15.63 2.40
CA GLY A 53 2.34 15.73 1.77
C GLY A 53 3.14 14.43 1.75
N PHE A 54 2.51 13.30 2.05
CA PHE A 54 3.13 11.99 2.08
C PHE A 54 2.56 11.07 1.01
N VAL A 55 3.38 10.17 0.52
CA VAL A 55 2.97 8.96 -0.22
C VAL A 55 3.21 7.77 0.69
N HIS A 56 2.42 6.71 0.50
CA HIS A 56 2.52 5.50 1.30
C HIS A 56 3.74 4.65 0.91
N GLY A 57 3.91 4.40 -0.39
CA GLY A 57 5.05 3.63 -0.94
C GLY A 57 4.96 2.11 -0.74
N ASP A 58 3.85 1.58 -0.22
CA ASP A 58 3.64 0.12 -0.03
C ASP A 58 2.15 -0.22 -0.02
N VAL A 59 1.43 0.23 -1.06
CA VAL A 59 0.00 -0.01 -1.21
C VAL A 59 -0.24 -1.46 -1.63
N LYS A 60 -0.91 -2.24 -0.78
CA LYS A 60 -1.17 -3.67 -0.95
C LYS A 60 -2.35 -4.15 -0.10
N PRO A 61 -2.96 -5.31 -0.38
CA PRO A 61 -4.11 -5.81 0.40
C PRO A 61 -3.86 -5.91 1.92
N GLU A 62 -2.64 -6.25 2.33
CA GLU A 62 -2.25 -6.45 3.72
C GLU A 62 -2.27 -5.15 4.55
N ASN A 63 -2.06 -4.00 3.90
CA ASN A 63 -2.01 -2.70 4.57
C ASN A 63 -3.38 -1.98 4.61
N PHE A 64 -4.42 -2.57 4.00
CA PHE A 64 -5.79 -2.08 4.11
C PHE A 64 -6.59 -2.99 5.02
N LEU A 65 -7.06 -2.46 6.15
CA LEU A 65 -7.81 -3.20 7.17
C LEU A 65 -9.23 -2.68 7.30
N LEU A 66 -10.15 -3.59 7.59
CA LEU A 66 -11.51 -3.24 7.99
C LEU A 66 -11.56 -2.79 9.46
N GLY A 67 -12.63 -2.11 9.85
CA GLY A 67 -12.88 -1.81 11.26
C GLY A 67 -13.12 -3.07 12.10
N GLN A 68 -13.15 -2.91 13.42
CA GLN A 68 -13.38 -4.03 14.32
C GLN A 68 -14.75 -4.69 14.08
N PRO A 69 -14.83 -6.03 14.01
CA PRO A 69 -16.10 -6.74 13.88
C PRO A 69 -17.08 -6.39 15.01
N GLY A 70 -18.37 -6.22 14.66
CA GLY A 70 -19.42 -5.90 15.64
C GLY A 70 -19.46 -4.43 16.07
N THR A 71 -18.69 -3.54 15.40
CA THR A 71 -18.74 -2.09 15.60
C THR A 71 -19.46 -1.40 14.44
N ALA A 72 -19.90 -0.15 14.64
CA ALA A 72 -20.51 0.65 13.57
C ALA A 72 -19.55 0.90 12.39
N ASP A 73 -18.23 0.83 12.64
CA ASP A 73 -17.18 1.03 11.64
C ASP A 73 -16.68 -0.29 11.03
N GLU A 74 -17.29 -1.44 11.28
CA GLU A 74 -16.77 -2.76 10.84
C GLU A 74 -16.51 -2.85 9.33
N LYS A 75 -17.23 -2.08 8.51
CA LYS A 75 -17.10 -2.06 7.04
C LYS A 75 -16.18 -0.96 6.52
N LYS A 76 -15.70 -0.09 7.39
CA LYS A 76 -14.86 1.05 7.03
C LYS A 76 -13.43 0.60 6.79
N LEU A 77 -12.83 1.07 5.71
CA LEU A 77 -11.45 0.78 5.38
C LEU A 77 -10.47 1.75 6.04
N TYR A 78 -9.34 1.20 6.49
CA TYR A 78 -8.23 1.91 7.11
C TYR A 78 -6.93 1.54 6.40
N LEU A 79 -6.01 2.50 6.27
CA LEU A 79 -4.66 2.27 5.76
C LEU A 79 -3.68 2.31 6.92
N ILE A 80 -2.87 1.26 7.05
CA ILE A 80 -1.87 1.09 8.12
C ILE A 80 -0.46 1.00 7.55
N ASP A 81 0.54 0.89 8.43
CA ASP A 81 1.96 0.71 8.10
C ASP A 81 2.55 1.84 7.24
N LEU A 82 2.79 2.97 7.89
CA LEU A 82 3.50 4.11 7.30
C LEU A 82 5.03 3.96 7.37
N GLY A 83 5.56 2.75 7.55
CA GLY A 83 7.00 2.51 7.69
C GLY A 83 7.83 2.90 6.45
N LEU A 84 7.21 2.82 5.27
CA LEU A 84 7.81 3.21 3.99
C LEU A 84 7.31 4.56 3.46
N ALA A 85 6.43 5.24 4.22
CA ALA A 85 5.88 6.51 3.80
C ALA A 85 6.99 7.56 3.64
N SER A 86 6.90 8.35 2.57
CA SER A 86 7.88 9.38 2.25
C SER A 86 7.21 10.67 1.79
N LYS A 87 7.91 11.80 1.90
CA LYS A 87 7.38 13.09 1.47
C LYS A 87 7.41 13.18 -0.05
N TRP A 88 6.30 13.60 -0.67
CA TRP A 88 6.27 13.97 -2.09
C TRP A 88 6.28 15.49 -2.32
N LYS A 89 6.03 16.28 -1.27
CA LYS A 89 6.21 17.73 -1.27
C LYS A 89 6.87 18.21 0.02
N ASP A 90 7.61 19.31 -0.08
CA ASP A 90 8.12 20.02 1.08
C ASP A 90 6.98 20.69 1.86
N SER A 91 7.06 20.62 3.19
CA SER A 91 5.99 21.09 4.08
C SER A 91 5.93 22.61 4.21
N HIS A 92 7.03 23.32 3.93
CA HIS A 92 7.11 24.77 4.10
C HIS A 92 6.82 25.49 2.78
N SER A 93 7.48 25.09 1.71
CA SER A 93 7.36 25.70 0.38
C SER A 93 6.20 25.14 -0.44
N GLY A 94 5.67 23.97 -0.06
CA GLY A 94 4.65 23.25 -0.84
C GLY A 94 5.18 22.69 -2.16
N GLN A 95 6.47 22.86 -2.45
CA GLN A 95 7.08 22.42 -3.71
C GLN A 95 7.20 20.90 -3.76
N HIS A 96 7.03 20.34 -4.95
CA HIS A 96 7.25 18.91 -5.17
C HIS A 96 8.72 18.58 -4.90
N VAL A 97 8.98 17.40 -4.32
CA VAL A 97 10.35 16.92 -4.13
C VAL A 97 11.06 16.78 -5.47
N GLU A 98 12.37 17.00 -5.47
CA GLU A 98 13.20 16.83 -6.66
C GLU A 98 13.21 15.37 -7.13
N TYR A 99 13.33 15.21 -8.45
CA TYR A 99 13.50 13.91 -9.04
C TYR A 99 14.91 13.37 -8.76
N ASP A 100 14.97 12.10 -8.35
CA ASP A 100 16.19 11.32 -8.21
C ASP A 100 15.90 9.90 -8.75
N GLN A 101 16.95 9.18 -9.14
CA GLN A 101 16.85 7.80 -9.56
C GLN A 101 18.07 7.00 -9.08
N ARG A 102 17.80 5.95 -8.31
CA ARG A 102 18.80 5.04 -7.74
C ARG A 102 18.45 3.60 -8.11
N PRO A 103 18.90 3.10 -9.28
CA PRO A 103 18.49 1.80 -9.81
C PRO A 103 18.79 0.58 -8.93
N ASP A 104 19.62 0.74 -7.89
CA ASP A 104 20.00 -0.30 -6.94
C ASP A 104 19.20 -0.24 -5.64
N VAL A 105 18.28 0.72 -5.50
CA VAL A 105 17.44 0.93 -4.32
C VAL A 105 15.99 0.64 -4.70
N PHE A 106 15.46 -0.44 -4.14
CA PHE A 106 14.03 -0.77 -4.21
C PHE A 106 13.42 -0.75 -2.81
N ARG A 107 12.16 -0.30 -2.72
CA ARG A 107 11.34 -0.32 -1.49
C ARG A 107 9.91 -0.70 -1.82
N GLY A 108 9.23 -1.32 -0.87
CA GLY A 108 7.84 -1.77 -1.01
C GLY A 108 7.74 -3.23 -1.43
N THR A 109 6.53 -3.65 -1.79
CA THR A 109 6.23 -5.03 -2.17
C THR A 109 6.30 -5.19 -3.69
N ILE A 110 7.26 -5.97 -4.17
CA ILE A 110 7.59 -6.17 -5.61
C ILE A 110 6.35 -6.41 -6.47
N ARG A 111 5.42 -7.25 -5.99
CA ARG A 111 4.19 -7.62 -6.67
C ARG A 111 3.29 -6.42 -7.00
N TYR A 112 3.20 -5.45 -6.11
CA TYR A 112 2.26 -4.32 -6.20
C TYR A 112 2.96 -3.00 -6.52
N ALA A 113 4.30 -2.95 -6.44
CA ALA A 113 5.05 -1.73 -6.66
C ALA A 113 4.91 -1.21 -8.10
N SER A 114 4.86 0.12 -8.24
CA SER A 114 4.86 0.79 -9.54
C SER A 114 6.12 0.46 -10.35
N VAL A 115 6.04 0.59 -11.67
CA VAL A 115 7.20 0.49 -12.56
C VAL A 115 8.28 1.50 -12.17
N HIS A 116 7.90 2.66 -11.67
CA HIS A 116 8.83 3.69 -11.19
C HIS A 116 9.57 3.28 -9.93
N ALA A 117 8.90 2.61 -8.99
CA ALA A 117 9.54 2.05 -7.82
C ALA A 117 10.57 0.97 -8.20
N HIS A 118 10.25 0.11 -9.17
CA HIS A 118 11.21 -0.88 -9.71
C HIS A 118 12.46 -0.24 -10.34
N LEU A 119 12.31 0.95 -10.91
CA LEU A 119 13.42 1.71 -11.50
C LEU A 119 14.21 2.55 -10.47
N GLY A 120 13.85 2.46 -9.19
CA GLY A 120 14.47 3.21 -8.10
C GLY A 120 14.26 4.73 -8.20
N ARG A 121 13.18 5.17 -8.87
CA ARG A 121 12.87 6.60 -9.04
C ARG A 121 12.20 7.16 -7.79
N THR A 122 12.34 8.47 -7.57
CA THR A 122 11.63 9.18 -6.50
C THR A 122 10.13 8.90 -6.56
N GLY A 123 9.61 8.27 -5.51
CA GLY A 123 8.19 7.96 -5.36
C GLY A 123 7.35 9.21 -5.22
N SER A 124 6.16 9.18 -5.80
CA SER A 124 5.21 10.29 -5.84
C SER A 124 3.77 9.76 -5.84
N ARG A 125 2.78 10.65 -5.83
CA ARG A 125 1.37 10.29 -5.69
C ARG A 125 0.88 9.28 -6.72
N ARG A 126 1.42 9.34 -7.95
CA ARG A 126 1.06 8.40 -9.03
C ARG A 126 1.45 6.96 -8.69
N ASP A 127 2.52 6.77 -7.93
CA ASP A 127 3.06 5.46 -7.60
C ASP A 127 2.13 4.69 -6.65
N ASP A 128 1.53 5.39 -5.68
CA ASP A 128 0.49 4.80 -4.81
C ASP A 128 -0.75 4.41 -5.61
N LEU A 129 -1.17 5.23 -6.60
CA LEU A 129 -2.35 4.94 -7.42
C LEU A 129 -2.12 3.79 -8.42
N GLU A 130 -0.93 3.70 -9.01
CA GLU A 130 -0.52 2.57 -9.84
C GLU A 130 -0.49 1.27 -9.01
N SER A 131 0.09 1.34 -7.81
CA SER A 131 0.12 0.21 -6.88
C SER A 131 -1.28 -0.20 -6.41
N LEU A 132 -2.18 0.77 -6.22
CA LEU A 132 -3.60 0.51 -5.95
C LEU A 132 -4.26 -0.20 -7.12
N ALA A 133 -4.02 0.21 -8.37
CA ALA A 133 -4.59 -0.46 -9.53
C ALA A 133 -4.17 -1.94 -9.60
N TYR A 134 -2.90 -2.24 -9.34
CA TYR A 134 -2.40 -3.62 -9.27
C TYR A 134 -3.04 -4.40 -8.11
N THR A 135 -3.18 -3.76 -6.95
CA THR A 135 -3.88 -4.32 -5.79
C THR A 135 -5.33 -4.70 -6.12
N LEU A 136 -6.08 -3.81 -6.77
CA LEU A 136 -7.48 -4.05 -7.14
C LEU A 136 -7.61 -5.16 -8.21
N ILE A 137 -6.72 -5.19 -9.21
CA ILE A 137 -6.69 -6.27 -10.20
C ILE A 137 -6.41 -7.61 -9.52
N PHE A 138 -5.48 -7.63 -8.57
CA PHE A 138 -5.18 -8.83 -7.78
C PHE A 138 -6.42 -9.31 -7.01
N LEU A 139 -7.14 -8.42 -6.31
CA LEU A 139 -8.36 -8.80 -5.58
C LEU A 139 -9.45 -9.37 -6.50
N LEU A 140 -9.55 -8.88 -7.74
CA LEU A 140 -10.50 -9.39 -8.74
C LEU A 140 -10.09 -10.73 -9.35
N LYS A 141 -8.82 -10.88 -9.73
CA LYS A 141 -8.33 -11.99 -10.56
C LYS A 141 -7.63 -13.08 -9.77
N GLY A 142 -7.30 -12.80 -8.52
CA GLY A 142 -6.50 -13.63 -7.63
C GLY A 142 -5.02 -13.74 -8.00
N ARG A 143 -4.61 -13.17 -9.14
CA ARG A 143 -3.23 -13.11 -9.58
C ARG A 143 -2.92 -11.92 -10.48
N LEU A 144 -1.66 -11.54 -10.51
CA LEU A 144 -1.06 -10.63 -11.48
C LEU A 144 -0.18 -11.42 -12.46
N PRO A 145 -0.07 -10.99 -13.73
CA PRO A 145 0.60 -11.78 -14.77
C PRO A 145 2.12 -11.94 -14.55
N TRP A 146 2.72 -11.09 -13.71
CA TRP A 146 4.14 -11.15 -13.36
C TRP A 146 4.45 -12.00 -12.11
N GLN A 147 3.45 -12.60 -11.46
CA GLN A 147 3.70 -13.49 -10.32
C GLN A 147 4.41 -14.78 -10.74
N GLY A 148 5.38 -15.22 -9.94
CA GLY A 148 6.20 -16.40 -10.20
C GLY A 148 7.34 -16.18 -11.20
N TYR A 149 7.59 -14.95 -11.65
CA TYR A 149 8.74 -14.64 -12.49
C TYR A 149 10.00 -14.45 -11.63
N GLN A 150 11.06 -15.17 -11.98
CA GLN A 150 12.42 -14.90 -11.50
C GLN A 150 13.17 -14.16 -12.60
N GLY A 151 13.63 -12.95 -12.32
CA GLY A 151 14.39 -12.16 -13.30
C GLY A 151 15.80 -12.72 -13.48
N ASP A 152 16.32 -12.70 -14.71
CA ASP A 152 17.63 -13.26 -15.05
C ASP A 152 18.81 -12.51 -14.38
N ASN A 153 18.63 -11.28 -13.90
CA ASN A 153 19.75 -10.38 -13.56
C ASN A 153 19.61 -9.50 -12.30
N LYS A 154 18.58 -9.66 -11.45
CA LYS A 154 18.53 -8.96 -10.14
C LYS A 154 17.86 -9.81 -9.07
N SER A 155 18.41 -9.73 -7.85
CA SER A 155 18.09 -10.50 -6.64
C SER A 155 16.71 -10.27 -6.02
N PHE A 156 15.74 -9.76 -6.77
CA PHE A 156 14.41 -9.44 -6.28
C PHE A 156 13.40 -10.39 -6.93
N LEU A 157 12.91 -11.34 -6.13
CA LEU A 157 11.90 -12.32 -6.55
C LEU A 157 10.56 -11.62 -6.78
N VAL A 158 10.00 -11.74 -7.99
CA VAL A 158 8.61 -11.32 -8.26
C VAL A 158 7.71 -12.49 -7.84
N CYS A 159 7.32 -12.50 -6.56
CA CYS A 159 6.43 -13.51 -5.99
C CYS A 159 4.97 -13.32 -6.42
#